data_AF-A0A519MZA7-F1
#
_entry.id   AF-A0A519MZA7-F1
#
_cell.length_a   1.000
_cell.length_b   1.000
_cell.length_c   1.000
_cell.angle_alpha   90.00
_cell.angle_beta   90.00
_cell.angle_gamma   90.00
#
_symmetry.space_group_name_H-M   'P 1'
#
loop_
_entity.id
_entity.type
_entity.pdbx_description
1 polymer ?
#
loop_
_entity_poly.entity_id
_entity_poly.type
_entity_poly.pdbx_seq_one_letter_code
_entity_poly.pdbx_strand_id
1 'polypeptide(L)'
;NEGNVNDNDARREGGGLWNQTGSTMTVSRVTINNNTASGAASDDGGGGIFNNGGTLNVSRSTISNNIADGENGTGGGLHVNAGTVMVMLSTFSGNSSQSNGGGIYNNAELTIQANTITLNSASTNGGGLYNNSATSPSVRNTIIAQNTAQGTSADVFSSGAQITSLNYNLIGVESEDFDDVTGDQMGTLANPLIAGLLPLADNGGETLTHALTCPSPAGDMGSDDTYTDQRDEPVFNTRRDIGAFEAQEACSLGTNDVALSTGKSVIYPNPSVNGIFTIDFNENMVAGSSVKIYEIGTGKLVREMATEGSSMQIELSNFATGTYIMQITSDRATETHKLVVGK
;
A
#
# COMPACT_ATOMS: atom_id res chain seq x y z
N ASN A 1 5.97 5.38 -27.35
CA ASN A 1 6.06 4.74 -26.02
C ASN A 1 7.18 5.43 -25.27
N GLU A 2 6.95 5.72 -24.00
CA GLU A 2 7.65 6.71 -23.14
C GLU A 2 7.28 8.17 -23.43
N GLY A 3 6.03 8.53 -23.18
CA GLY A 3 5.65 9.95 -23.08
C GLY A 3 6.21 10.55 -21.79
N ASN A 4 6.93 11.67 -21.88
CA ASN A 4 7.43 12.41 -20.73
C ASN A 4 6.84 13.82 -20.73
N VAL A 5 6.19 14.20 -19.63
CA VAL A 5 5.65 15.55 -19.40
C VAL A 5 6.22 16.02 -18.08
N ASN A 6 7.40 16.65 -18.12
CA ASN A 6 8.17 16.94 -16.93
C ASN A 6 8.60 18.40 -16.87
N ASP A 7 8.82 18.89 -15.64
CA ASP A 7 9.47 20.18 -15.37
C ASP A 7 8.75 21.38 -16.01
N ASN A 8 7.43 21.28 -16.18
CA ASN A 8 6.61 22.38 -16.68
C ASN A 8 6.11 23.25 -15.53
N ASP A 9 5.98 24.55 -15.77
CA ASP A 9 5.48 25.54 -14.82
C ASP A 9 4.32 26.32 -15.45
N ALA A 10 3.13 26.16 -14.89
CA ALA A 10 1.93 26.89 -15.28
C ALA A 10 1.54 27.89 -14.19
N ARG A 11 1.25 29.14 -14.60
CA ARG A 11 0.81 30.19 -13.67
C ARG A 11 -0.53 29.92 -12.98
N ARG A 12 -1.29 28.94 -13.44
CA ARG A 12 -2.66 28.72 -12.95
C ARG A 12 -3.00 27.24 -12.75
N GLU A 13 -3.14 26.49 -13.83
CA GLU A 13 -3.68 25.13 -13.81
C GLU A 13 -2.91 24.22 -14.77
N GLY A 14 -2.94 22.92 -14.49
CA GLY A 14 -2.50 21.89 -15.43
C GLY A 14 -1.03 22.03 -15.77
N GLY A 15 -0.18 22.02 -14.75
CA GLY A 15 1.27 22.25 -14.89
C GLY A 15 1.86 21.40 -16.02
N GLY A 16 1.52 20.11 -16.06
CA GLY A 16 1.85 19.21 -17.18
C GLY A 16 0.80 19.19 -18.29
N LEU A 17 -0.43 18.78 -17.97
CA LEU A 17 -1.50 18.54 -18.95
C LEU A 17 -2.81 19.23 -18.55
N TRP A 18 -3.55 19.74 -19.55
CA TRP A 18 -4.84 20.40 -19.34
C TRP A 18 -5.87 19.88 -20.34
N ASN A 19 -7.01 19.38 -19.84
CA ASN A 19 -8.10 18.80 -20.65
C ASN A 19 -9.37 19.63 -20.51
N GLN A 20 -10.04 19.94 -21.62
CA GLN A 20 -11.16 20.88 -21.66
C GLN A 20 -12.52 20.22 -21.81
N THR A 21 -13.59 20.98 -21.57
CA THR A 21 -14.96 20.52 -21.80
C THR A 21 -15.17 20.05 -23.23
N GLY A 22 -15.73 18.85 -23.37
CA GLY A 22 -16.05 18.24 -24.67
C GLY A 22 -14.84 17.61 -25.39
N SER A 23 -13.65 17.58 -24.78
CA SER A 23 -12.51 16.81 -25.29
C SER A 23 -12.30 15.50 -24.55
N THR A 24 -11.64 14.56 -25.24
CA THR A 24 -11.15 13.31 -24.64
C THR A 24 -9.63 13.34 -24.63
N MET A 25 -9.03 13.12 -23.46
CA MET A 25 -7.60 12.96 -23.29
C MET A 25 -7.31 11.53 -22.80
N THR A 26 -6.41 10.84 -23.50
CA THR A 26 -5.90 9.53 -23.10
C THR A 26 -4.42 9.65 -22.75
N VAL A 27 -4.10 9.41 -21.49
CA VAL A 27 -2.74 9.38 -20.96
C VAL A 27 -2.41 7.93 -20.67
N SER A 28 -1.57 7.31 -21.50
CA SER A 28 -1.21 5.90 -21.36
C SER A 28 0.30 5.73 -21.46
N ARG A 29 0.91 5.09 -20.45
CA ARG A 29 2.36 4.90 -20.37
C ARG A 29 3.14 6.21 -20.47
N VAL A 30 2.75 7.16 -19.63
CA VAL A 30 3.35 8.50 -19.54
C VAL A 30 3.92 8.71 -18.14
N THR A 31 5.13 9.27 -18.08
CA THR A 31 5.67 9.85 -16.85
C THR A 31 5.35 11.35 -16.84
N ILE A 32 4.61 11.78 -15.81
CA ILE A 32 4.25 13.17 -15.55
C ILE A 32 4.91 13.55 -14.25
N ASN A 33 6.06 14.20 -14.33
CA ASN A 33 6.92 14.41 -13.17
C ASN A 33 7.37 15.86 -12.96
N ASN A 34 7.36 16.32 -11.71
CA ASN A 34 7.94 17.61 -11.32
C ASN A 34 7.33 18.80 -12.08
N ASN A 35 6.03 18.76 -12.36
CA ASN A 35 5.32 19.90 -12.93
C ASN A 35 4.65 20.73 -11.82
N THR A 36 4.57 22.04 -12.04
CA THR A 36 4.05 23.00 -11.06
C THR A 36 2.86 23.77 -11.63
N ALA A 37 1.83 23.97 -10.80
CA ALA A 37 0.72 24.88 -11.06
C ALA A 37 0.58 25.90 -9.91
N SER A 38 0.72 27.19 -10.22
CA SER A 38 0.80 28.28 -9.22
C SER A 38 -0.46 29.14 -9.09
N GLY A 39 -1.61 28.65 -9.56
CA GLY A 39 -2.88 29.35 -9.39
C GLY A 39 -3.30 29.42 -7.93
N ALA A 40 -3.72 30.60 -7.49
CA ALA A 40 -4.01 30.89 -6.08
C ALA A 40 -5.47 30.64 -5.69
N ALA A 41 -6.37 30.43 -6.66
CA ALA A 41 -7.78 30.17 -6.39
C ALA A 41 -8.00 28.70 -5.98
N SER A 42 -9.12 28.42 -5.30
CA SER A 42 -9.45 27.07 -4.82
C SER A 42 -9.79 26.09 -5.94
N ASP A 43 -10.21 26.60 -7.10
CA ASP A 43 -10.47 25.85 -8.33
C ASP A 43 -9.25 25.79 -9.26
N ASP A 44 -8.10 26.35 -8.85
CA ASP A 44 -6.83 26.20 -9.55
C ASP A 44 -6.06 24.96 -9.04
N GLY A 45 -5.01 24.56 -9.77
CA GLY A 45 -4.10 23.49 -9.38
C GLY A 45 -3.92 22.44 -10.47
N GLY A 46 -3.88 21.16 -10.11
CA GLY A 46 -3.55 20.11 -11.08
C GLY A 46 -2.09 20.24 -11.54
N GLY A 47 -1.14 20.16 -10.60
CA GLY A 47 0.29 20.31 -10.90
C GLY A 47 0.71 19.38 -12.03
N GLY A 48 0.30 18.11 -11.97
CA GLY A 48 0.47 17.15 -13.07
C GLY A 48 -0.58 17.33 -14.16
N ILE A 49 -1.86 17.10 -13.81
CA ILE A 49 -2.98 17.11 -14.75
C ILE A 49 -4.14 17.93 -14.19
N PHE A 50 -4.76 18.76 -15.03
CA PHE A 50 -6.02 19.43 -14.74
C PHE A 50 -7.10 19.01 -15.73
N ASN A 51 -8.22 18.46 -15.22
CA ASN A 51 -9.38 18.09 -16.03
C ASN A 51 -10.52 19.09 -15.83
N ASN A 52 -10.72 19.96 -16.82
CA ASN A 52 -11.73 21.01 -16.83
C ASN A 52 -12.94 20.60 -17.68
N GLY A 53 -13.67 19.56 -17.27
CA GLY A 53 -14.94 19.18 -17.92
C GLY A 53 -14.82 18.18 -19.07
N GLY A 54 -13.61 17.76 -19.43
CA GLY A 54 -13.38 16.74 -20.45
C GLY A 54 -13.53 15.30 -19.92
N THR A 55 -13.40 14.34 -20.83
CA THR A 55 -13.20 12.92 -20.49
C THR A 55 -11.70 12.64 -20.41
N LEU A 56 -11.22 12.18 -19.24
CA LEU A 56 -9.82 11.85 -19.03
C LEU A 56 -9.68 10.36 -18.70
N ASN A 57 -8.82 9.66 -19.45
CA ASN A 57 -8.46 8.27 -19.21
C ASN A 57 -6.96 8.17 -18.94
N VAL A 58 -6.58 7.87 -17.71
CA VAL A 58 -5.18 7.66 -17.30
C VAL A 58 -4.94 6.17 -17.08
N SER A 59 -3.90 5.63 -17.71
CA SER A 59 -3.54 4.22 -17.57
C SER A 59 -2.04 3.98 -17.58
N ARG A 60 -1.55 3.02 -16.79
CA ARG A 60 -0.14 2.58 -16.83
C ARG A 60 0.87 3.71 -16.73
N SER A 61 0.54 4.76 -15.99
CA SER A 61 1.28 6.02 -15.97
C SER A 61 1.81 6.32 -14.57
N THR A 62 2.86 7.12 -14.50
CA THR A 62 3.43 7.59 -13.23
C THR A 62 3.24 9.10 -13.15
N ILE A 63 2.47 9.54 -12.16
CA ILE A 63 2.23 10.95 -11.86
C ILE A 63 2.96 11.22 -10.56
N SER A 64 4.13 11.86 -10.62
CA SER A 64 5.00 11.99 -9.45
C SER A 64 5.58 13.38 -9.23
N ASN A 65 5.81 13.73 -7.97
CA ASN A 65 6.48 14.98 -7.59
C ASN A 65 5.86 16.25 -8.21
N ASN A 66 4.60 16.22 -8.61
CA ASN A 66 3.92 17.40 -9.15
C ASN A 66 3.37 18.25 -8.01
N ILE A 67 3.35 19.57 -8.20
CA ILE A 67 3.11 20.52 -7.14
C ILE A 67 2.01 21.51 -7.55
N ALA A 68 0.98 21.66 -6.71
CA ALA A 68 0.08 22.80 -6.76
C ALA A 68 0.48 23.78 -5.64
N ASP A 69 1.32 24.76 -5.97
CA ASP A 69 2.00 25.63 -4.98
C ASP A 69 1.32 26.98 -4.73
N GLY A 70 0.27 27.31 -5.50
CA GLY A 70 -0.52 28.51 -5.26
C GLY A 70 -1.29 28.42 -3.93
N GLU A 71 -1.63 29.58 -3.35
CA GLU A 71 -2.14 29.70 -1.97
C GLU A 71 -3.29 28.73 -1.63
N ASN A 72 -4.23 28.52 -2.55
CA ASN A 72 -5.32 27.55 -2.40
C ASN A 72 -5.27 26.43 -3.44
N GLY A 73 -4.11 26.21 -4.07
CA GLY A 73 -3.92 25.19 -5.09
C GLY A 73 -4.23 23.79 -4.58
N THR A 74 -4.99 23.03 -5.36
CA THR A 74 -5.43 21.66 -5.04
C THR A 74 -5.00 20.66 -6.11
N GLY A 75 -4.97 19.37 -5.78
CA GLY A 75 -4.66 18.32 -6.75
C GLY A 75 -3.22 18.41 -7.27
N GLY A 76 -2.23 18.15 -6.40
CA GLY A 76 -0.82 18.20 -6.81
C GLY A 76 -0.54 17.30 -8.01
N GLY A 77 -1.02 16.06 -7.98
CA GLY A 77 -0.96 15.13 -9.11
C GLY A 77 -2.06 15.36 -10.13
N LEU A 78 -3.33 15.29 -9.71
CA LEU A 78 -4.51 15.45 -10.55
C LEU A 78 -5.57 16.32 -9.86
N HIS A 79 -6.07 17.32 -10.58
CA HIS A 79 -7.26 18.08 -10.21
C HIS A 79 -8.38 17.77 -11.21
N VAL A 80 -9.47 17.18 -10.72
CA VAL A 80 -10.71 16.95 -11.48
C VAL A 80 -11.73 18.03 -11.14
N ASN A 81 -11.81 19.09 -11.96
CA ASN A 81 -12.72 20.20 -11.71
C ASN A 81 -14.16 19.87 -12.16
N ALA A 82 -14.28 19.23 -13.32
CA ALA A 82 -15.54 18.80 -13.93
C ALA A 82 -15.28 17.63 -14.89
N GLY A 83 -16.35 16.99 -15.39
CA GLY A 83 -16.27 15.93 -16.41
C GLY A 83 -16.19 14.52 -15.81
N THR A 84 -15.68 13.57 -16.60
CA THR A 84 -15.60 12.15 -16.22
C THR A 84 -14.15 11.68 -16.31
N VAL A 85 -13.65 11.08 -15.23
CA VAL A 85 -12.26 10.64 -15.13
C VAL A 85 -12.17 9.18 -14.72
N MET A 86 -11.39 8.42 -15.48
CA MET A 86 -10.99 7.07 -15.13
C MET A 86 -9.47 6.99 -14.99
N VAL A 87 -9.01 6.50 -13.84
CA VAL A 87 -7.60 6.28 -13.55
C VAL A 87 -7.42 4.80 -13.23
N MET A 88 -6.53 4.12 -13.95
CA MET A 88 -6.24 2.71 -13.69
C MET A 88 -4.78 2.33 -13.83
N LEU A 89 -4.34 1.32 -13.09
CA LEU A 89 -3.00 0.73 -13.24
C LEU A 89 -1.89 1.79 -13.21
N SER A 90 -2.05 2.83 -12.40
CA SER A 90 -1.17 3.99 -12.39
C SER A 90 -0.66 4.28 -10.99
N THR A 91 0.48 4.94 -10.93
CA THR A 91 1.16 5.31 -9.69
C THR A 91 1.11 6.82 -9.50
N PHE A 92 0.55 7.28 -8.37
CA PHE A 92 0.57 8.67 -7.92
C PHE A 92 1.48 8.76 -6.70
N SER A 93 2.64 9.40 -6.84
CA SER A 93 3.67 9.38 -5.79
C SER A 93 4.34 10.72 -5.55
N GLY A 94 4.42 11.16 -4.28
CA GLY A 94 5.20 12.35 -3.94
C GLY A 94 4.61 13.66 -4.45
N ASN A 95 3.35 13.69 -4.90
CA ASN A 95 2.70 14.92 -5.34
C ASN A 95 2.26 15.74 -4.13
N SER A 96 2.25 17.08 -4.26
CA SER A 96 1.89 17.96 -3.15
C SER A 96 0.98 19.12 -3.53
N SER A 97 0.14 19.55 -2.59
CA SER A 97 -0.72 20.73 -2.75
C SER A 97 -0.74 21.59 -1.49
N GLN A 98 -0.90 22.90 -1.67
CA GLN A 98 -1.04 23.86 -0.56
C GLN A 98 -2.42 23.83 0.11
N SER A 99 -3.40 23.16 -0.48
CA SER A 99 -4.73 23.00 0.10
C SER A 99 -5.08 21.52 0.28
N ASN A 100 -5.99 20.99 -0.53
CA ASN A 100 -6.50 19.62 -0.43
C ASN A 100 -6.03 18.76 -1.60
N GLY A 101 -6.03 17.43 -1.42
CA GLY A 101 -5.75 16.49 -2.51
C GLY A 101 -4.31 16.58 -3.00
N GLY A 102 -3.36 16.06 -2.22
CA GLY A 102 -1.94 16.07 -2.64
C GLY A 102 -1.75 15.23 -3.90
N GLY A 103 -2.27 14.01 -3.88
CA GLY A 103 -2.33 13.12 -5.05
C GLY A 103 -3.45 13.54 -5.99
N ILE A 104 -4.70 13.42 -5.52
CA ILE A 104 -5.89 13.67 -6.32
C ILE A 104 -6.87 14.57 -5.56
N TYR A 105 -7.32 15.65 -6.20
CA TYR A 105 -8.48 16.44 -5.81
C TYR A 105 -9.62 16.17 -6.79
N ASN A 106 -10.79 15.77 -6.28
CA ASN A 106 -11.96 15.46 -7.10
C ASN A 106 -13.16 16.35 -6.79
N ASN A 107 -13.74 16.95 -7.82
CA ASN A 107 -14.99 17.70 -7.77
C ASN A 107 -16.04 17.19 -8.78
N ALA A 108 -15.80 16.03 -9.41
CA ALA A 108 -16.67 15.46 -10.44
C ALA A 108 -16.77 13.93 -10.36
N GLU A 109 -17.05 13.28 -11.49
CA GLU A 109 -17.11 11.81 -11.59
C GLU A 109 -15.70 11.23 -11.70
N LEU A 110 -15.36 10.33 -10.79
CA LEU A 110 -14.05 9.70 -10.71
C LEU A 110 -14.17 8.20 -10.40
N THR A 111 -13.49 7.41 -11.24
CA THR A 111 -13.27 5.98 -11.04
C THR A 111 -11.78 5.69 -10.92
N ILE A 112 -11.40 5.04 -9.83
CA ILE A 112 -10.02 4.63 -9.53
C ILE A 112 -9.99 3.10 -9.43
N GLN A 113 -9.15 2.46 -10.24
CA GLN A 113 -9.01 0.99 -10.23
C GLN A 113 -7.56 0.54 -10.31
N ALA A 114 -7.12 -0.30 -9.37
CA ALA A 114 -5.77 -0.88 -9.39
C ALA A 114 -4.67 0.19 -9.46
N ASN A 115 -4.77 1.23 -8.63
CA ASN A 115 -3.76 2.28 -8.56
C ASN A 115 -2.96 2.21 -7.26
N THR A 116 -1.77 2.81 -7.26
CA THR A 116 -1.00 3.05 -6.04
C THR A 116 -0.89 4.56 -5.82
N ILE A 117 -1.56 5.08 -4.80
CA ILE A 117 -1.59 6.50 -4.41
C ILE A 117 -0.89 6.64 -3.07
N THR A 118 0.38 7.04 -3.08
CA THR A 118 1.23 7.01 -1.87
C THR A 118 2.17 8.20 -1.77
N LEU A 119 2.66 8.51 -0.58
CA LEU A 119 3.66 9.56 -0.33
C LEU A 119 3.22 10.96 -0.82
N ASN A 120 1.94 11.18 -1.09
CA ASN A 120 1.43 12.47 -1.49
C ASN A 120 1.13 13.32 -0.24
N SER A 121 1.21 14.64 -0.36
CA SER A 121 1.03 15.56 0.77
C SER A 121 0.07 16.70 0.47
N ALA A 122 -0.78 17.03 1.43
CA ALA A 122 -1.68 18.17 1.37
C ALA A 122 -1.52 19.01 2.64
N SER A 123 -1.53 20.34 2.54
CA SER A 123 -1.49 21.16 3.77
C SER A 123 -2.79 21.09 4.57
N THR A 124 -3.92 20.70 3.96
CA THR A 124 -5.23 20.64 4.61
C THR A 124 -5.70 19.19 4.79
N ASN A 125 -6.39 18.58 3.83
CA ASN A 125 -6.93 17.21 3.96
C ASN A 125 -6.70 16.37 2.71
N GLY A 126 -6.79 15.04 2.87
CA GLY A 126 -6.78 14.09 1.76
C GLY A 126 -5.46 14.16 0.99
N GLY A 127 -4.34 13.96 1.69
CA GLY A 127 -3.01 13.88 1.08
C GLY A 127 -3.00 12.92 -0.12
N GLY A 128 -3.63 11.75 -0.01
CA GLY A 128 -3.83 10.83 -1.13
C GLY A 128 -4.97 11.27 -2.05
N LEU A 129 -6.20 11.23 -1.54
CA LEU A 129 -7.42 11.56 -2.26
C LEU A 129 -8.30 12.49 -1.41
N TYR A 130 -8.70 13.61 -2.01
CA TYR A 130 -9.75 14.48 -1.48
C TYR A 130 -10.94 14.51 -2.43
N ASN A 131 -12.14 14.28 -1.91
CA ASN A 131 -13.39 14.36 -2.67
C ASN A 131 -14.30 15.51 -2.18
N ASN A 132 -14.60 16.44 -3.08
CA ASN A 132 -15.63 17.47 -2.92
C ASN A 132 -16.86 17.23 -3.80
N SER A 133 -16.83 16.19 -4.63
CA SER A 133 -17.89 15.94 -5.60
C SER A 133 -19.21 15.56 -4.91
N ALA A 134 -20.32 16.06 -5.45
CA ALA A 134 -21.66 15.60 -5.06
C ALA A 134 -21.99 14.20 -5.61
N THR A 135 -21.19 13.66 -6.52
CA THR A 135 -21.30 12.27 -6.98
C THR A 135 -20.33 11.40 -6.20
N SER A 136 -20.75 10.20 -5.77
CA SER A 136 -19.87 9.24 -5.11
C SER A 136 -18.80 8.72 -6.08
N PRO A 137 -17.51 9.06 -5.89
CA PRO A 137 -16.45 8.44 -6.67
C PRO A 137 -16.30 6.97 -6.25
N SER A 138 -15.74 6.15 -7.14
CA SER A 138 -15.57 4.71 -6.91
C SER A 138 -14.10 4.32 -6.86
N VAL A 139 -13.74 3.46 -5.91
CA VAL A 139 -12.37 2.97 -5.72
C VAL A 139 -12.37 1.45 -5.62
N ARG A 140 -11.50 0.80 -6.39
CA ARG A 140 -11.35 -0.67 -6.41
C ARG A 140 -9.89 -1.09 -6.47
N ASN A 141 -9.54 -2.16 -5.79
CA ASN A 141 -8.22 -2.79 -5.88
C ASN A 141 -7.04 -1.80 -5.70
N THR A 142 -7.21 -0.73 -4.93
CA THR A 142 -6.27 0.41 -4.93
C THR A 142 -5.60 0.56 -3.58
N ILE A 143 -4.30 0.88 -3.59
CA ILE A 143 -3.56 1.32 -2.42
C ILE A 143 -3.69 2.83 -2.29
N ILE A 144 -4.20 3.32 -1.15
CA ILE A 144 -4.11 4.73 -0.75
C ILE A 144 -3.51 4.77 0.66
N ALA A 145 -2.18 4.85 0.75
CA ALA A 145 -1.48 4.71 2.02
C ALA A 145 -0.21 5.56 2.08
N GLN A 146 0.24 5.86 3.31
CA GLN A 146 1.46 6.64 3.57
C GLN A 146 1.42 8.05 2.96
N ASN A 147 0.22 8.58 2.72
CA ASN A 147 0.05 9.99 2.39
C ASN A 147 0.05 10.83 3.67
N THR A 148 0.22 12.14 3.54
CA THR A 148 0.27 13.05 4.68
C THR A 148 -0.68 14.23 4.49
N ALA A 149 -1.34 14.64 5.56
CA ALA A 149 -2.07 15.90 5.61
C ALA A 149 -1.98 16.49 7.03
N GLN A 150 -2.12 17.81 7.19
CA GLN A 150 -2.16 18.42 8.52
C GLN A 150 -3.54 18.28 9.20
N GLY A 151 -4.59 18.07 8.41
CA GLY A 151 -5.95 17.87 8.87
C GLY A 151 -6.23 16.46 9.37
N THR A 152 -7.52 16.09 9.41
CA THR A 152 -7.99 14.92 10.18
C THR A 152 -7.79 13.60 9.45
N SER A 153 -7.66 13.60 8.13
CA SER A 153 -7.38 12.39 7.36
C SER A 153 -6.35 12.63 6.25
N ALA A 154 -5.31 11.81 6.27
CA ALA A 154 -4.16 11.92 5.40
C ALA A 154 -4.30 11.13 4.10
N ASP A 155 -4.92 9.94 4.13
CA ASP A 155 -5.05 9.10 2.94
C ASP A 155 -6.29 9.49 2.13
N VAL A 156 -7.45 9.52 2.76
CA VAL A 156 -8.74 9.75 2.11
C VAL A 156 -9.60 10.72 2.90
N PHE A 157 -10.15 11.75 2.26
CA PHE A 157 -11.10 12.67 2.89
C PHE A 157 -12.22 13.01 1.91
N SER A 158 -13.46 13.14 2.39
CA SER A 158 -14.59 13.62 1.59
C SER A 158 -15.36 14.73 2.31
N SER A 159 -15.49 15.89 1.67
CA SER A 159 -16.48 16.91 2.03
C SER A 159 -17.78 16.81 1.21
N GLY A 160 -17.75 16.02 0.14
CA GLY A 160 -18.86 15.77 -0.76
C GLY A 160 -19.62 14.47 -0.44
N ALA A 161 -20.02 13.76 -1.49
CA ALA A 161 -20.59 12.42 -1.36
C ALA A 161 -19.53 11.44 -0.84
N GLN A 162 -19.97 10.40 -0.12
CA GLN A 162 -19.07 9.38 0.38
C GLN A 162 -18.40 8.62 -0.77
N ILE A 163 -17.14 8.22 -0.55
CA ILE A 163 -16.38 7.44 -1.53
C ILE A 163 -16.87 6.00 -1.47
N THR A 164 -17.30 5.46 -2.61
CA THR A 164 -17.82 4.10 -2.70
C THR A 164 -16.66 3.13 -2.91
N SER A 165 -16.43 2.27 -1.92
CA SER A 165 -15.57 1.11 -2.12
C SER A 165 -16.26 0.09 -3.02
N LEU A 166 -15.53 -0.37 -4.04
CA LEU A 166 -15.88 -1.49 -4.89
C LEU A 166 -14.96 -2.68 -4.59
N ASN A 167 -14.56 -2.89 -3.33
CA ASN A 167 -13.71 -3.96 -2.78
C ASN A 167 -12.21 -3.96 -3.12
N TYR A 168 -11.48 -4.68 -2.27
CA TYR A 168 -10.04 -4.98 -2.35
C TYR A 168 -9.12 -3.76 -2.28
N ASN A 169 -9.52 -2.71 -1.60
CA ASN A 169 -8.69 -1.54 -1.37
C ASN A 169 -7.80 -1.71 -0.14
N LEU A 170 -6.64 -1.06 -0.14
CA LEU A 170 -5.78 -0.94 1.04
C LEU A 170 -5.65 0.54 1.38
N ILE A 171 -6.29 0.97 2.46
CA ILE A 171 -6.22 2.34 2.94
C ILE A 171 -5.37 2.37 4.22
N GLY A 172 -4.31 3.16 4.22
CA GLY A 172 -3.35 3.20 5.33
C GLY A 172 -3.98 3.73 6.62
N VAL A 173 -4.80 4.77 6.50
CA VAL A 173 -5.57 5.36 7.60
C VAL A 173 -7.01 5.55 7.15
N GLU A 174 -7.92 4.85 7.83
CA GLU A 174 -9.35 5.00 7.61
C GLU A 174 -9.85 6.41 7.92
N SER A 175 -10.93 6.76 7.23
CA SER A 175 -11.73 7.94 7.47
C SER A 175 -13.20 7.52 7.51
N GLU A 176 -14.05 8.26 8.23
CA GLU A 176 -15.52 8.08 8.15
C GLU A 176 -16.07 8.29 6.71
N ASP A 177 -15.24 8.81 5.81
CA ASP A 177 -15.56 9.12 4.42
C ASP A 177 -15.39 7.93 3.44
N PHE A 178 -14.98 6.76 3.95
CA PHE A 178 -14.76 5.55 3.17
C PHE A 178 -15.38 4.36 3.90
N ASP A 179 -16.53 3.88 3.43
CA ASP A 179 -17.15 2.67 3.95
C ASP A 179 -16.42 1.45 3.39
N ASP A 180 -15.78 0.69 4.28
CA ASP A 180 -15.13 -0.55 3.91
C ASP A 180 -16.16 -1.62 3.56
N VAL A 181 -15.83 -2.42 2.55
CA VAL A 181 -16.58 -3.61 2.18
C VAL A 181 -15.67 -4.83 2.23
N THR A 182 -16.26 -6.02 2.08
CA THR A 182 -15.50 -7.26 2.09
C THR A 182 -14.34 -7.22 1.08
N GLY A 183 -13.14 -7.50 1.57
CA GLY A 183 -11.90 -7.51 0.80
C GLY A 183 -11.03 -6.27 1.01
N ASP A 184 -11.59 -5.18 1.54
CA ASP A 184 -10.81 -4.01 1.91
C ASP A 184 -9.94 -4.27 3.15
N GLN A 185 -8.82 -3.55 3.22
CA GLN A 185 -7.90 -3.53 4.35
C GLN A 185 -7.69 -2.09 4.79
N MET A 186 -7.98 -1.81 6.05
CA MET A 186 -7.97 -0.46 6.60
C MET A 186 -7.07 -0.42 7.83
N GLY A 187 -6.22 0.60 7.91
CA GLY A 187 -5.58 0.98 9.16
C GLY A 187 -6.37 2.05 9.90
N THR A 188 -5.92 2.39 11.10
CA THR A 188 -6.52 3.47 11.91
C THR A 188 -5.52 4.58 12.14
N LEU A 189 -5.96 5.75 12.61
CA LEU A 189 -5.02 6.82 12.97
C LEU A 189 -4.03 6.38 14.06
N ALA A 190 -4.47 5.53 15.01
CA ALA A 190 -3.62 5.01 16.08
C ALA A 190 -2.68 3.90 15.60
N ASN A 191 -3.12 3.08 14.63
CA ASN A 191 -2.36 1.99 14.04
C ASN A 191 -2.52 2.03 12.51
N PRO A 192 -1.75 2.88 11.82
CA PRO A 192 -1.80 2.95 10.36
C PRO A 192 -1.37 1.62 9.74
N LEU A 193 -2.10 1.18 8.72
CA LEU A 193 -1.76 0.01 7.92
C LEU A 193 -0.65 0.40 6.94
N ILE A 194 0.49 -0.27 7.06
CA ILE A 194 1.63 -0.03 6.19
C ILE A 194 1.50 -0.96 4.99
N ALA A 195 1.30 -0.41 3.79
CA ALA A 195 1.13 -1.15 2.55
C ALA A 195 2.35 -2.01 2.14
N GLY A 196 3.52 -1.75 2.73
CA GLY A 196 4.75 -2.46 2.40
C GLY A 196 5.22 -2.12 0.98
N LEU A 197 5.51 -0.84 0.73
CA LEU A 197 5.98 -0.35 -0.56
C LEU A 197 7.48 -0.06 -0.53
N LEU A 198 8.19 -0.49 -1.56
CA LEU A 198 9.55 -0.05 -1.87
C LEU A 198 9.53 1.35 -2.51
N PRO A 199 10.68 2.07 -2.53
CA PRO A 199 10.77 3.37 -3.18
C PRO A 199 10.31 3.34 -4.65
N LEU A 200 9.84 4.50 -5.14
CA LEU A 200 9.49 4.66 -6.55
C LEU A 200 10.74 4.40 -7.41
N ALA A 201 10.69 3.39 -8.25
CA ALA A 201 11.84 2.93 -9.01
C ALA A 201 11.42 2.28 -10.33
N ASP A 202 12.42 2.01 -11.18
CA ASP A 202 12.23 1.17 -12.35
C ASP A 202 12.18 -0.29 -11.89
N ASN A 203 10.99 -0.86 -11.97
CA ASN A 203 10.74 -2.26 -11.61
C ASN A 203 10.36 -3.11 -12.84
N GLY A 204 10.82 -2.73 -14.04
CA GLY A 204 10.71 -3.54 -15.27
C GLY A 204 9.56 -3.19 -16.22
N GLY A 205 9.00 -1.97 -16.17
CA GLY A 205 7.95 -1.50 -17.08
C GLY A 205 8.27 -0.16 -17.75
N GLU A 206 7.38 0.35 -18.62
CA GLU A 206 7.59 1.63 -19.33
C GLU A 206 7.55 2.88 -18.40
N THR A 207 7.01 2.75 -17.18
CA THR A 207 6.93 3.84 -16.20
C THR A 207 7.24 3.32 -14.80
N LEU A 208 7.71 4.21 -13.91
CA LEU A 208 8.16 3.84 -12.55
C LEU A 208 6.98 3.40 -11.67
N THR A 209 7.22 2.42 -10.82
CA THR A 209 6.22 1.89 -9.87
C THR A 209 6.77 1.83 -8.45
N HIS A 210 5.88 1.68 -7.48
CA HIS A 210 6.25 1.18 -6.16
C HIS A 210 6.08 -0.34 -6.15
N ALA A 211 7.19 -1.08 -6.14
CA ALA A 211 7.16 -2.51 -5.91
C ALA A 211 6.73 -2.81 -4.46
N LEU A 212 6.15 -3.99 -4.23
CA LEU A 212 5.83 -4.43 -2.87
C LEU A 212 7.10 -4.93 -2.15
N THR A 213 7.16 -4.74 -0.83
CA THR A 213 8.01 -5.55 0.03
C THR A 213 7.41 -6.95 0.12
N CYS A 214 8.23 -7.99 0.26
CA CYS A 214 7.71 -9.35 0.39
C CYS A 214 8.16 -9.95 1.73
N PRO A 215 7.22 -10.29 2.64
CA PRO A 215 5.76 -10.22 2.47
C PRO A 215 5.18 -8.78 2.53
N SER A 216 3.97 -8.58 1.96
CA SER A 216 3.19 -7.34 2.00
C SER A 216 1.70 -7.64 2.23
N PRO A 217 0.96 -6.78 2.96
CA PRO A 217 -0.50 -6.88 3.06
C PRO A 217 -1.24 -6.70 1.71
N ALA A 218 -0.59 -6.14 0.69
CA ALA A 218 -1.17 -6.01 -0.64
C ALA A 218 -0.97 -7.25 -1.52
N GLY A 219 -0.04 -8.15 -1.17
CA GLY A 219 0.37 -9.30 -1.98
C GLY A 219 -0.68 -10.41 -2.01
N ASP A 220 -1.12 -10.82 -3.21
CA ASP A 220 -2.21 -11.77 -3.51
C ASP A 220 -3.56 -11.42 -2.82
N MET A 221 -3.81 -10.14 -2.50
CA MET A 221 -4.99 -9.71 -1.73
C MET A 221 -6.04 -8.94 -2.55
N GLY A 222 -5.81 -8.79 -3.86
CA GLY A 222 -6.64 -8.04 -4.78
C GLY A 222 -7.85 -8.79 -5.32
N SER A 223 -8.45 -8.26 -6.39
CA SER A 223 -9.59 -8.85 -7.10
C SER A 223 -9.24 -10.03 -8.01
N ASP A 224 -10.24 -10.87 -8.32
CA ASP A 224 -10.13 -12.01 -9.25
C ASP A 224 -10.09 -11.61 -10.75
N ASP A 225 -9.43 -10.51 -11.10
CA ASP A 225 -9.26 -10.10 -12.50
C ASP A 225 -7.97 -10.64 -13.13
N THR A 226 -7.83 -10.45 -14.45
CA THR A 226 -6.75 -11.06 -15.25
C THR A 226 -6.03 -10.08 -16.16
N TYR A 227 -6.31 -8.77 -16.07
CA TYR A 227 -5.54 -7.78 -16.84
C TYR A 227 -4.11 -7.69 -16.28
N THR A 228 -3.18 -7.17 -17.07
CA THR A 228 -1.80 -6.94 -16.63
C THR A 228 -1.66 -5.69 -15.76
N ASP A 229 -0.63 -5.63 -14.91
CA ASP A 229 -0.31 -4.48 -14.06
C ASP A 229 0.21 -3.25 -14.84
N GLN A 230 0.67 -2.22 -14.13
CA GLN A 230 1.26 -1.01 -14.74
C GLN A 230 2.43 -1.31 -15.69
N ARG A 231 3.19 -2.38 -15.43
CA ARG A 231 4.38 -2.80 -16.18
C ARG A 231 4.06 -3.77 -17.31
N ASP A 232 2.78 -4.09 -17.49
CA ASP A 232 2.32 -5.16 -18.38
C ASP A 232 2.66 -6.59 -17.89
N GLU A 233 2.95 -6.77 -16.60
CA GLU A 233 3.12 -8.10 -16.00
C GLU A 233 1.76 -8.76 -15.71
N PRO A 234 1.62 -10.08 -15.96
CA PRO A 234 0.37 -10.81 -15.73
C PRO A 234 0.15 -11.06 -14.25
N VAL A 235 -1.12 -11.30 -13.88
CA VAL A 235 -1.47 -11.74 -12.52
C VAL A 235 -0.72 -13.02 -12.15
N PHE A 236 -0.08 -13.00 -10.97
CA PHE A 236 0.67 -14.12 -10.41
C PHE A 236 -0.19 -14.90 -9.41
N ASN A 237 0.13 -16.17 -9.14
CA ASN A 237 -0.56 -17.01 -8.13
C ASN A 237 -2.10 -17.02 -8.14
N THR A 238 -2.72 -16.83 -9.32
CA THR A 238 -4.18 -16.79 -9.55
C THR A 238 -4.93 -15.60 -8.96
N ARG A 239 -4.26 -14.68 -8.26
CA ARG A 239 -4.90 -13.54 -7.62
C ARG A 239 -4.00 -12.32 -7.68
N ARG A 240 -4.58 -11.21 -8.16
CA ARG A 240 -3.90 -9.94 -8.29
C ARG A 240 -3.50 -9.36 -6.93
N ASP A 241 -2.43 -8.58 -6.91
CA ASP A 241 -2.07 -7.70 -5.80
C ASP A 241 -2.98 -6.47 -5.73
N ILE A 242 -3.18 -5.92 -4.53
CA ILE A 242 -3.79 -4.61 -4.39
C ILE A 242 -2.81 -3.56 -4.92
N GLY A 243 -3.26 -2.66 -5.79
CA GLY A 243 -2.46 -1.55 -6.33
C GLY A 243 -2.08 -1.68 -7.81
N ALA A 244 -1.12 -0.86 -8.23
CA ALA A 244 -0.67 -0.76 -9.63
C ALA A 244 0.43 -1.76 -10.01
N PHE A 245 1.03 -2.43 -9.03
CA PHE A 245 2.15 -3.36 -9.20
C PHE A 245 1.69 -4.78 -8.87
N GLU A 246 2.12 -5.75 -9.68
CA GLU A 246 1.90 -7.18 -9.46
C GLU A 246 3.22 -7.91 -9.20
N ALA A 247 3.47 -8.32 -7.97
CA ALA A 247 4.63 -9.11 -7.60
C ALA A 247 4.63 -10.43 -8.37
N GLN A 248 5.73 -10.71 -9.06
CA GLN A 248 5.97 -12.00 -9.73
C GLN A 248 6.61 -13.01 -8.76
N GLU A 249 6.32 -12.86 -7.47
CA GLU A 249 6.76 -13.73 -6.39
C GLU A 249 5.67 -13.76 -5.32
N ALA A 250 5.67 -14.79 -4.47
CA ALA A 250 4.64 -14.94 -3.44
C ALA A 250 4.87 -13.92 -2.31
N CYS A 251 4.11 -12.82 -2.33
CA CYS A 251 4.20 -11.73 -1.34
C CYS A 251 3.07 -11.75 -0.31
N SER A 252 2.20 -12.76 -0.34
CA SER A 252 1.20 -12.97 0.70
C SER A 252 1.84 -13.31 2.05
N LEU A 253 1.32 -12.69 3.11
CA LEU A 253 1.43 -13.22 4.47
C LEU A 253 0.57 -14.49 4.54
N GLY A 254 1.09 -15.60 4.03
CA GLY A 254 0.42 -16.88 4.23
C GLY A 254 0.23 -17.14 5.73
N THR A 255 -0.88 -17.77 6.10
CA THR A 255 -0.96 -18.57 7.34
C THR A 255 -0.03 -19.78 7.30
N ASN A 256 0.69 -19.95 6.20
CA ASN A 256 1.87 -20.78 6.13
C ASN A 256 2.96 -20.09 6.96
N ASP A 257 3.08 -20.49 8.22
CA ASP A 257 4.40 -20.56 8.86
C ASP A 257 5.36 -21.15 7.82
N VAL A 258 6.23 -20.30 7.25
CA VAL A 258 7.41 -20.70 6.48
C VAL A 258 7.26 -22.06 5.79
N ALA A 259 6.34 -22.18 4.81
CA ALA A 259 6.33 -23.32 3.90
C ALA A 259 7.49 -23.23 2.87
N LEU A 260 8.56 -22.51 3.21
CA LEU A 260 9.86 -22.52 2.56
C LEU A 260 10.95 -22.96 3.55
N SER A 261 10.72 -24.09 4.19
CA SER A 261 11.63 -25.21 3.99
C SER A 261 10.89 -26.50 4.29
N THR A 262 10.75 -27.36 3.29
CA THR A 262 10.82 -28.81 3.56
C THR A 262 12.12 -29.04 4.33
N GLY A 263 12.07 -29.03 5.67
CA GLY A 263 13.30 -29.08 6.48
C GLY A 263 13.34 -28.31 7.82
N LYS A 264 12.34 -27.49 8.18
CA LYS A 264 12.33 -26.80 9.50
C LYS A 264 11.07 -27.03 10.33
N SER A 265 11.20 -26.87 11.64
CA SER A 265 10.12 -26.95 12.62
C SER A 265 9.25 -25.69 12.58
N VAL A 266 7.97 -25.85 12.89
CA VAL A 266 6.92 -24.84 12.78
C VAL A 266 6.45 -24.44 14.19
N ILE A 267 6.21 -23.15 14.47
CA ILE A 267 5.92 -22.65 15.81
C ILE A 267 4.71 -21.70 15.82
N TYR A 268 3.66 -22.09 16.53
CA TYR A 268 2.40 -21.33 16.58
C TYR A 268 1.70 -21.44 17.95
N PRO A 269 0.93 -20.42 18.37
CA PRO A 269 0.90 -19.08 17.80
C PRO A 269 2.21 -18.34 18.10
N ASN A 270 2.70 -17.54 17.15
CA ASN A 270 3.87 -16.70 17.34
C ASN A 270 3.70 -15.39 16.54
N PRO A 271 3.43 -14.24 17.18
CA PRO A 271 3.48 -13.99 18.62
C PRO A 271 2.44 -14.77 19.46
N SER A 272 2.80 -15.13 20.68
CA SER A 272 1.90 -15.77 21.65
C SER A 272 1.46 -14.79 22.73
N VAL A 273 0.13 -14.62 22.88
CA VAL A 273 -0.46 -13.67 23.84
C VAL A 273 -0.42 -14.13 25.29
N ASN A 274 -0.41 -15.45 25.50
CA ASN A 274 -0.34 -16.08 26.82
C ASN A 274 1.04 -16.71 27.09
N GLY A 275 1.99 -16.52 26.16
CA GLY A 275 3.31 -17.14 26.21
C GLY A 275 3.29 -18.64 25.97
N ILE A 276 2.20 -19.22 25.49
CA ILE A 276 2.10 -20.64 25.15
C ILE A 276 2.33 -20.82 23.64
N PHE A 277 3.26 -21.71 23.29
CA PHE A 277 3.60 -22.05 21.91
C PHE A 277 3.42 -23.56 21.71
N THR A 278 2.98 -23.96 20.53
CA THR A 278 3.06 -25.32 20.00
C THR A 278 4.15 -25.35 18.95
N ILE A 279 4.98 -26.39 18.99
CA ILE A 279 6.06 -26.61 18.02
C ILE A 279 5.78 -27.92 17.32
N ASP A 280 5.61 -27.88 16.01
CA ASP A 280 5.62 -29.06 15.16
C ASP A 280 7.03 -29.26 14.62
N PHE A 281 7.65 -30.37 14.98
CA PHE A 281 9.03 -30.66 14.68
C PHE A 281 9.24 -31.12 13.24
N ASN A 282 10.34 -30.67 12.64
CA ASN A 282 10.80 -31.24 11.38
C ASN A 282 11.17 -32.73 11.52
N GLU A 283 11.12 -33.50 10.44
CA GLU A 283 11.59 -34.90 10.40
C GLU A 283 13.05 -35.10 10.82
N ASN A 284 13.89 -34.06 10.70
CA ASN A 284 15.28 -34.05 11.17
C ASN A 284 15.42 -33.83 12.70
N MET A 285 14.33 -33.45 13.37
CA MET A 285 14.26 -33.27 14.81
C MET A 285 13.67 -34.54 15.44
N VAL A 286 14.53 -35.54 15.65
CA VAL A 286 14.16 -36.80 16.29
C VAL A 286 13.84 -36.62 17.77
N ALA A 287 13.09 -37.55 18.37
CA ALA A 287 12.83 -37.55 19.81
C ALA A 287 14.14 -37.53 20.61
N GLY A 288 14.25 -36.61 21.58
CA GLY A 288 15.48 -36.37 22.33
C GLY A 288 16.37 -35.25 21.79
N SER A 289 15.97 -34.55 20.71
CA SER A 289 16.66 -33.33 20.24
C SER A 289 16.61 -32.24 21.32
N SER A 290 17.65 -31.41 21.41
CA SER A 290 17.75 -30.36 22.44
C SER A 290 17.05 -29.09 21.99
N VAL A 291 16.13 -28.56 22.80
CA VAL A 291 15.50 -27.26 22.61
C VAL A 291 16.01 -26.30 23.69
N LYS A 292 16.62 -25.19 23.29
CA LYS A 292 17.13 -24.13 24.17
C LYS A 292 16.51 -22.80 23.81
N ILE A 293 16.06 -22.05 24.81
CA ILE A 293 15.43 -20.74 24.62
C ILE A 293 16.25 -19.69 25.36
N TYR A 294 16.59 -18.62 24.67
CA TYR A 294 17.41 -17.52 25.15
C TYR A 294 16.63 -16.21 25.09
N GLU A 295 16.78 -15.37 26.10
CA GLU A 295 16.30 -13.99 26.06
C GLU A 295 17.23 -13.15 25.17
N ILE A 296 16.69 -12.45 24.17
CA ILE A 296 17.54 -11.77 23.15
C ILE A 296 18.36 -10.62 23.73
N GLY A 297 17.82 -9.89 24.71
CA GLY A 297 18.47 -8.71 25.28
C GLY A 297 19.65 -9.04 26.18
N THR A 298 19.62 -10.19 26.86
CA THR A 298 20.63 -10.59 27.84
C THR A 298 21.48 -11.78 27.38
N GLY A 299 21.03 -12.53 26.36
CA GLY A 299 21.61 -13.80 25.96
C GLY A 299 21.41 -14.92 27.00
N LYS A 300 20.61 -14.69 28.05
CA LYS A 300 20.40 -15.65 29.13
C LYS A 300 19.58 -16.84 28.63
N LEU A 301 20.05 -18.05 28.90
CA LEU A 301 19.26 -19.28 28.73
C LEU A 301 18.10 -19.26 29.74
N VAL A 302 16.87 -19.21 29.23
CA VAL A 302 15.65 -19.15 30.03
C VAL A 302 14.94 -20.50 30.13
N ARG A 303 15.13 -21.38 29.14
CA ARG A 303 14.56 -22.73 29.17
C ARG A 303 15.40 -23.72 28.36
N GLU A 304 15.48 -24.95 28.84
CA GLU A 304 16.10 -26.08 28.13
C GLU A 304 15.22 -27.31 28.34
N MET A 305 14.97 -28.06 27.27
CA MET A 305 14.19 -29.30 27.28
C MET A 305 14.57 -30.20 26.12
N ALA A 306 14.07 -31.43 26.13
CA ALA A 306 14.17 -32.37 25.02
C ALA A 306 12.86 -32.44 24.24
N THR A 307 12.92 -32.76 22.95
CA THR A 307 11.73 -32.98 22.12
C THR A 307 11.00 -34.27 22.51
N GLU A 308 9.67 -34.19 22.62
CA GLU A 308 8.79 -35.33 22.93
C GLU A 308 7.84 -35.58 21.75
N GLY A 309 8.26 -36.43 20.81
CA GLY A 309 7.47 -36.75 19.61
C GLY A 309 7.58 -35.70 18.49
N SER A 310 6.60 -35.69 17.59
CA SER A 310 6.57 -34.81 16.41
C SER A 310 6.00 -33.42 16.70
N SER A 311 5.41 -33.22 17.87
CA SER A 311 4.85 -31.92 18.29
C SER A 311 4.96 -31.78 19.81
N MET A 312 5.27 -30.57 20.30
CA MET A 312 5.29 -30.30 21.74
C MET A 312 4.82 -28.88 22.08
N GLN A 313 4.30 -28.72 23.28
CA GLN A 313 3.90 -27.42 23.80
C GLN A 313 4.97 -26.83 24.72
N ILE A 314 5.29 -25.55 24.52
CA ILE A 314 6.23 -24.78 25.33
C ILE A 314 5.52 -23.58 25.93
N GLU A 315 5.51 -23.53 27.26
CA GLU A 315 5.05 -22.39 28.04
C GLU A 315 6.18 -21.44 28.46
N LEU A 316 6.04 -20.18 28.08
CA LEU A 316 6.82 -19.02 28.54
C LEU A 316 5.95 -17.98 29.26
N SER A 317 4.76 -18.38 29.73
CA SER A 317 3.79 -17.51 30.41
C SER A 317 4.36 -16.78 31.63
N ASN A 318 5.33 -17.38 32.33
CA ASN A 318 5.98 -16.80 33.51
C ASN A 318 7.18 -15.89 33.18
N PHE A 319 7.55 -15.71 31.90
CA PHE A 319 8.65 -14.85 31.49
C PHE A 319 8.16 -13.46 31.06
N ALA A 320 9.09 -12.52 30.89
CA ALA A 320 8.76 -11.15 30.50
C ALA A 320 8.22 -11.10 29.05
N THR A 321 7.35 -10.14 28.77
CA THR A 321 6.97 -9.78 27.39
C THR A 321 8.23 -9.39 26.63
N GLY A 322 8.40 -9.91 25.42
CA GLY A 322 9.60 -9.65 24.62
C GLY A 322 9.92 -10.71 23.60
N THR A 323 11.09 -10.54 22.96
CA THR A 323 11.61 -11.45 21.95
C THR A 323 12.61 -12.44 22.55
N TYR A 324 12.47 -13.70 22.17
CA TYR A 324 13.36 -14.80 22.54
C TYR A 324 13.90 -15.48 21.28
N ILE A 325 15.03 -16.15 21.43
CA ILE A 325 15.61 -17.01 20.40
C ILE A 325 15.51 -18.44 20.89
N MET A 326 14.86 -19.30 20.10
CA MET A 326 14.83 -20.73 20.32
C MET A 326 15.79 -21.42 19.36
N GLN A 327 16.67 -22.26 19.90
CA GLN A 327 17.56 -23.12 19.15
C GLN A 327 17.12 -24.57 19.36
N ILE A 328 16.91 -25.30 18.25
CA ILE A 328 16.63 -26.74 18.28
C ILE A 328 17.83 -27.44 17.66
N THR A 329 18.43 -28.40 18.36
CA THR A 329 19.63 -29.11 17.91
C THR A 329 19.41 -30.60 17.97
N SER A 330 19.53 -31.27 16.82
CA SER A 330 19.63 -32.72 16.70
C SER A 330 21.03 -33.11 16.21
N ASP A 331 21.25 -34.41 16.02
CA ASP A 331 22.43 -34.96 15.35
C ASP A 331 22.46 -34.66 13.84
N ARG A 332 21.32 -34.32 13.26
CA ARG A 332 21.13 -34.10 11.82
C ARG A 332 21.07 -32.63 11.43
N ALA A 333 20.57 -31.76 12.30
CA ALA A 333 20.40 -30.36 11.99
C ALA A 333 20.37 -29.48 13.25
N THR A 334 20.64 -28.19 13.03
CA THR A 334 20.40 -27.14 14.01
C THR A 334 19.49 -26.09 13.39
N GLU A 335 18.41 -25.77 14.09
CA GLU A 335 17.45 -24.74 13.72
C GLU A 335 17.46 -23.61 14.73
N THR A 336 17.13 -22.41 14.27
CA THR A 336 16.98 -21.23 15.13
C THR A 336 15.73 -20.48 14.72
N HIS A 337 14.92 -20.14 15.72
CA HIS A 337 13.61 -19.55 15.58
C HIS A 337 13.47 -18.35 16.50
N LYS A 338 12.76 -17.32 16.05
CA LYS A 338 12.40 -16.16 16.88
C LYS A 338 11.06 -16.45 17.54
N LEU A 339 10.95 -16.28 18.85
CA LEU A 339 9.68 -16.33 19.58
C LEU A 339 9.32 -14.95 20.10
N VAL A 340 8.04 -14.58 20.04
CA VAL A 340 7.54 -13.32 20.58
C VAL A 340 6.47 -13.61 21.62
N VAL A 341 6.74 -13.24 22.88
CA VAL A 341 5.77 -13.30 23.99
C VAL A 341 5.13 -11.93 24.12
N GLY A 342 3.84 -11.82 23.84
CA GLY A 342 3.06 -10.58 23.85
C GLY A 342 1.99 -10.59 24.94
N LYS A 343 2.33 -10.34 26.21
CA LYS A 343 1.30 -10.20 27.26
C LYS A 343 0.51 -8.92 27.10
#